data_AF-A0A2R6BXB6-F1
#
_entry.id   AF-A0A2R6BXB6-F1
#
_cell.length_a   1.000
_cell.length_b   1.000
_cell.length_c   1.000
_cell.angle_alpha   90.00
_cell.angle_beta   90.00
_cell.angle_gamma   90.00
#
_symmetry.space_group_name_H-M   'P 1'
#
loop_
_entity.id
_entity.type
_entity.pdbx_description
1 polymer ?
#
loop_
_entity_poly.entity_id
_entity_poly.type
_entity_poly.pdbx_seq_one_letter_code
_entity_poly.pdbx_strand_id
1 'polypeptide(L)'
;MKIPFKIFEEIKNLLSFVIFCEIFWLKIFIVERKSCIMETTKTLKMFIAGEWVDSQSGEFNVTSPVDGKVIYKVPRGTREDAKRAIDAAYEAKEEARRMPVYEIAKLLHRVAQIISSRREELARQLSIEQGKPYATEALPEIDETAENFRIAAEDIKRLDGRIMPSRDPQKLILISYEPYGVFSVITPWNYPFLIPSEYIAPALAAGNTVVFKPSSYVVGSAAMLVECIQSAGFPLGFVNLVFSDGDFTGREEVGDELVTNSKVAGVGLTGHSSTGEIVSKRAGMKKLLLECGGLGPLIVLDDSDLGRAAYAAALSSFSNAGQVCCAAERVIVHERVYEQFVERLVSEAKKWKLGNPLEEGVMVGPMNNEPTASKVDEHIKDGLNKGAKVLLGGKRAEGFPTRLYYEPTVVVDVTRDMLFNQDET
;
A
#
# COMPACT_ATOMS: atom_id res chain seq x y z
N MET A 1 -21.51 59.75 8.02
CA MET A 1 -22.07 59.50 6.68
C MET A 1 -22.96 58.26 6.80
N LYS A 2 -24.29 58.43 6.82
CA LYS A 2 -25.25 57.34 7.09
C LYS A 2 -25.52 56.58 5.79
N ILE A 3 -25.16 55.30 5.73
CA ILE A 3 -25.57 54.41 4.64
C ILE A 3 -27.09 54.20 4.78
N PRO A 4 -27.90 54.46 3.75
CA PRO A 4 -29.35 54.32 3.85
C PRO A 4 -29.75 52.84 3.99
N PHE A 5 -30.62 52.58 4.96
CA PHE A 5 -31.14 51.27 5.40
C PHE A 5 -31.65 50.37 4.25
N LYS A 6 -32.03 50.97 3.11
CA LYS A 6 -32.56 50.28 1.93
C LYS A 6 -31.54 49.40 1.20
N ILE A 7 -30.25 49.75 1.24
CA ILE A 7 -29.18 48.97 0.59
C ILE A 7 -28.85 47.69 1.40
N PHE A 8 -29.12 47.68 2.71
CA PHE A 8 -28.81 46.56 3.59
C PHE A 8 -29.80 45.39 3.43
N GLU A 9 -31.07 45.66 3.10
CA GLU A 9 -32.06 44.61 2.82
C GLU A 9 -31.85 43.95 1.45
N GLU A 10 -31.45 44.70 0.42
CA GLU A 10 -31.16 44.14 -0.91
C GLU A 10 -29.93 43.20 -0.87
N ILE A 11 -28.91 43.54 -0.09
CA ILE A 11 -27.72 42.67 0.10
C ILE A 11 -28.07 41.39 0.88
N LYS A 12 -28.97 41.45 1.88
CA LYS A 12 -29.45 40.26 2.60
C LYS A 12 -30.24 39.30 1.71
N ASN A 13 -31.06 39.82 0.81
CA ASN A 13 -31.82 39.01 -0.13
C ASN A 13 -30.93 38.37 -1.21
N LEU A 14 -29.89 39.08 -1.69
CA LEU A 14 -28.88 38.50 -2.57
C LEU A 14 -28.04 37.41 -1.90
N LEU A 15 -27.57 37.63 -0.66
CA LEU A 15 -26.83 36.60 0.08
C LEU A 15 -27.69 35.36 0.36
N SER A 16 -28.97 35.54 0.68
CA SER A 16 -29.89 34.42 0.93
C SER A 16 -30.17 33.61 -0.34
N PHE A 17 -30.21 34.26 -1.51
CA PHE A 17 -30.38 33.58 -2.79
C PHE A 17 -29.11 32.82 -3.23
N VAL A 18 -27.92 33.39 -3.02
CA VAL A 18 -26.64 32.72 -3.31
C VAL A 18 -26.42 31.52 -2.37
N ILE A 19 -26.72 31.66 -1.08
CA ILE A 19 -26.63 30.56 -0.10
C ILE A 19 -27.66 29.46 -0.42
N PHE A 20 -28.87 29.82 -0.85
CA PHE A 20 -29.87 28.84 -1.27
C PHE A 20 -29.44 28.09 -2.54
N CYS A 21 -28.86 28.80 -3.54
CA CYS A 21 -28.31 28.17 -4.74
C CYS A 21 -27.11 27.26 -4.43
N GLU A 22 -26.20 27.64 -3.52
CA GLU A 22 -25.08 26.77 -3.11
C GLU A 22 -25.54 25.55 -2.33
N ILE A 23 -26.53 25.68 -1.43
CA ILE A 23 -27.07 24.55 -0.67
C ILE A 23 -27.89 23.61 -1.57
N PHE A 24 -28.60 24.14 -2.57
CA PHE A 24 -29.33 23.35 -3.56
C PHE A 24 -28.38 22.62 -4.51
N TRP A 25 -27.28 23.27 -4.94
CA TRP A 25 -26.21 22.62 -5.70
C TRP A 25 -25.47 21.56 -4.88
N LEU A 26 -25.14 21.83 -3.61
CA LEU A 26 -24.53 20.83 -2.72
C LEU A 26 -25.44 19.62 -2.51
N LYS A 27 -26.77 19.83 -2.38
CA LYS A 27 -27.72 18.72 -2.22
C LYS A 27 -27.88 17.90 -3.50
N ILE A 28 -27.85 18.52 -4.68
CA ILE A 28 -27.85 17.77 -5.96
C ILE A 28 -26.52 17.01 -6.13
N PHE A 29 -25.37 17.61 -5.78
CA PHE A 29 -24.07 16.95 -5.83
C PHE A 29 -23.91 15.79 -4.82
N ILE A 30 -24.53 15.89 -3.65
CA ILE A 30 -24.46 14.86 -2.60
C ILE A 30 -25.45 13.71 -2.87
N VAL A 31 -26.56 13.97 -3.57
CA VAL A 31 -27.56 12.93 -3.89
C VAL A 31 -27.16 12.10 -5.11
N GLU A 32 -26.46 12.67 -6.10
CA GLU A 32 -26.01 11.90 -7.29
C GLU A 32 -24.77 11.03 -7.05
N ARG A 33 -24.01 11.20 -5.96
CA ARG A 33 -22.84 10.36 -5.63
C ARG A 33 -23.13 9.13 -4.77
N LYS A 34 -24.39 8.89 -4.37
CA LYS A 34 -24.75 7.74 -3.52
C LYS A 34 -25.18 6.47 -4.27
N SER A 35 -25.20 6.44 -5.60
CA SER A 35 -25.45 5.20 -6.35
C SER A 35 -24.82 5.21 -7.75
N CYS A 36 -23.50 5.29 -7.82
CA CYS A 36 -22.78 4.79 -8.99
C CYS A 36 -21.75 3.78 -8.51
N ILE A 37 -22.25 2.60 -8.13
CA ILE A 37 -21.41 1.39 -8.15
C ILE A 37 -21.03 1.24 -9.62
N MET A 38 -19.74 1.35 -9.93
CA MET A 38 -19.23 1.23 -11.28
C MET A 38 -19.56 -0.16 -11.82
N GLU A 39 -20.67 -0.31 -12.55
CA GLU A 39 -21.05 -1.57 -13.22
C GLU A 39 -20.21 -1.83 -14.49
N THR A 40 -19.32 -0.92 -14.85
CA THR A 40 -18.46 -1.06 -16.03
C THR A 40 -17.02 -1.38 -15.61
N THR A 41 -16.57 -2.57 -16.01
CA THR A 41 -15.15 -2.95 -15.95
C THR A 41 -14.31 -1.91 -16.70
N LYS A 42 -13.30 -1.33 -16.04
CA LYS A 42 -12.42 -0.32 -16.62
C LYS A 42 -11.20 -0.97 -17.26
N THR A 43 -10.80 -0.52 -18.45
CA THR A 43 -9.52 -0.92 -19.03
C THR A 43 -8.43 0.03 -18.54
N LEU A 44 -7.39 -0.51 -17.92
CA LEU A 44 -6.21 0.22 -17.49
C LEU A 44 -5.17 0.33 -18.61
N LYS A 45 -4.17 1.18 -18.39
CA LYS A 45 -3.01 1.36 -19.26
C LYS A 45 -1.73 1.33 -18.43
N MET A 46 -0.61 0.95 -19.03
CA MET A 46 0.71 1.14 -18.41
C MET A 46 1.13 2.60 -18.55
N PHE A 47 2.06 3.08 -17.73
CA PHE A 47 2.58 4.45 -17.82
C PHE A 47 4.06 4.41 -18.17
N ILE A 48 4.44 4.77 -19.40
CA ILE A 48 5.82 4.66 -19.87
C ILE A 48 6.20 5.96 -20.56
N ALA A 49 7.35 6.53 -20.19
CA ALA A 49 7.88 7.77 -20.77
C ALA A 49 6.89 8.96 -20.71
N GLY A 50 6.02 9.00 -19.69
CA GLY A 50 5.03 10.06 -19.52
C GLY A 50 3.69 9.85 -20.23
N GLU A 51 3.51 8.71 -20.90
CA GLU A 51 2.29 8.38 -21.65
C GLU A 51 1.60 7.13 -21.10
N TRP A 52 0.26 7.12 -21.14
CA TRP A 52 -0.55 5.96 -20.83
C TRP A 52 -0.72 5.06 -22.07
N VAL A 53 -0.04 3.90 -22.08
CA VAL A 53 0.09 3.01 -23.23
C VAL A 53 -0.74 1.73 -23.11
N ASP A 54 -1.26 1.26 -24.25
CA ASP A 54 -2.04 0.02 -24.36
C ASP A 54 -1.15 -1.23 -24.37
N SER A 55 -1.76 -2.40 -24.20
CA SER A 55 -1.04 -3.68 -24.25
C SER A 55 -0.52 -3.99 -25.65
N GLN A 56 0.67 -4.60 -25.71
CA GLN A 56 1.21 -5.21 -26.92
C GLN A 56 1.11 -6.75 -26.92
N SER A 57 0.71 -7.37 -25.80
CA SER A 57 0.77 -8.84 -25.62
C SER A 57 -0.53 -9.50 -25.12
N GLY A 58 -1.58 -8.70 -24.86
CA GLY A 58 -2.87 -9.16 -24.36
C GLY A 58 -3.24 -8.56 -23.00
N GLU A 59 -4.28 -9.10 -22.37
CA GLU A 59 -4.83 -8.54 -21.12
C GLU A 59 -5.01 -9.63 -20.05
N PHE A 60 -5.15 -9.20 -18.80
CA PHE A 60 -5.64 -10.02 -17.68
C PHE A 60 -6.64 -9.23 -16.83
N ASN A 61 -7.39 -9.92 -15.98
CA ASN A 61 -8.44 -9.32 -15.18
C ASN A 61 -8.01 -9.16 -13.72
N VAL A 62 -8.42 -8.05 -13.11
CA VAL A 62 -8.43 -7.89 -11.64
C VAL A 62 -9.85 -8.07 -11.16
N THR A 63 -10.00 -8.95 -10.17
CA THR A 63 -11.29 -9.30 -9.58
C THR A 63 -11.36 -8.79 -8.16
N SER A 64 -12.47 -8.14 -7.83
CA SER A 64 -12.82 -7.70 -6.48
C SER A 64 -12.90 -8.89 -5.52
N PRO A 65 -12.14 -8.92 -4.41
CA PRO A 65 -12.35 -9.93 -3.37
C PRO A 65 -13.68 -9.76 -2.64
N VAL A 66 -14.28 -8.57 -2.73
CA VAL A 66 -15.52 -8.20 -2.03
C VAL A 66 -16.73 -8.91 -2.61
N ASP A 67 -16.83 -8.96 -3.95
CA ASP A 67 -18.01 -9.47 -4.66
C ASP A 67 -17.71 -10.37 -5.86
N GLY A 68 -16.43 -10.65 -6.14
CA GLY A 68 -16.01 -11.55 -7.21
C GLY A 68 -16.17 -10.97 -8.61
N LYS A 69 -16.50 -9.68 -8.75
CA LYS A 69 -16.65 -9.03 -10.05
C LYS A 69 -15.31 -8.55 -10.61
N VAL A 70 -15.18 -8.57 -11.94
CA VAL A 70 -14.01 -8.01 -12.64
C VAL A 70 -14.08 -6.49 -12.59
N ILE A 71 -13.13 -5.87 -11.88
CA ILE A 71 -13.03 -4.41 -11.73
C ILE A 71 -12.24 -3.82 -12.91
N TYR A 72 -11.14 -4.48 -13.28
CA TYR A 72 -10.22 -3.99 -14.30
C TYR A 72 -9.87 -5.04 -15.34
N LYS A 73 -9.73 -4.59 -16.59
CA LYS A 73 -8.92 -5.25 -17.63
C LYS A 73 -7.58 -4.55 -17.68
N VAL A 74 -6.50 -5.33 -17.58
CA VAL A 74 -5.15 -4.82 -17.36
C VAL A 74 -4.26 -5.26 -18.51
N PRO A 75 -3.47 -4.36 -19.11
CA PRO A 75 -2.51 -4.75 -20.12
C PRO A 75 -1.46 -5.67 -19.51
N ARG A 76 -1.20 -6.79 -20.18
CA ARG A 76 -0.10 -7.68 -19.85
C ARG A 76 1.19 -7.08 -20.38
N GLY A 77 2.02 -6.54 -19.48
CA GLY A 77 3.34 -6.04 -19.84
C GLY A 77 4.31 -7.18 -20.14
N THR A 78 5.29 -6.87 -20.98
CA THR A 78 6.33 -7.80 -21.42
C THR A 78 7.71 -7.36 -20.94
N ARG A 79 8.74 -8.20 -21.13
CA ARG A 79 10.14 -7.79 -20.95
C ARG A 79 10.47 -6.51 -21.73
N GLU A 80 9.95 -6.36 -22.94
CA GLU A 80 10.23 -5.18 -23.78
C GLU A 80 9.58 -3.92 -23.20
N ASP A 81 8.37 -4.02 -22.62
CA ASP A 81 7.75 -2.89 -21.93
C ASP A 81 8.56 -2.47 -20.69
N ALA A 82 9.04 -3.45 -19.92
CA ALA A 82 9.93 -3.19 -18.78
C ALA A 82 11.21 -2.49 -19.23
N LYS A 83 11.84 -2.97 -20.31
CA LYS A 83 13.03 -2.35 -20.89
C LYS A 83 12.77 -0.93 -21.38
N ARG A 84 11.66 -0.68 -22.09
CA ARG A 84 11.25 0.67 -22.53
C ARG A 84 11.06 1.63 -21.34
N ALA A 85 10.45 1.15 -20.25
CA ALA A 85 10.29 1.93 -19.03
C ALA A 85 11.63 2.23 -18.36
N ILE A 86 12.54 1.26 -18.29
CA ILE A 86 13.91 1.44 -17.78
C ILE A 86 14.69 2.42 -18.66
N ASP A 87 14.57 2.33 -19.97
CA ASP A 87 15.24 3.21 -20.92
C ASP A 87 14.77 4.65 -20.75
N ALA A 88 13.46 4.88 -20.64
CA ALA A 88 12.89 6.20 -20.36
C ALA A 88 13.36 6.77 -19.00
N ALA A 89 13.36 5.95 -17.95
CA ALA A 89 13.87 6.35 -16.64
C ALA A 89 15.38 6.67 -16.67
N TYR A 90 16.15 5.91 -17.44
CA TYR A 90 17.59 6.09 -17.57
C TYR A 90 17.93 7.35 -18.35
N GLU A 91 17.18 7.68 -19.40
CA GLU A 91 17.33 8.92 -20.16
C GLU A 91 17.00 10.15 -19.30
N ALA A 92 15.96 10.08 -18.46
CA ALA A 92 15.55 11.15 -17.56
C ALA A 92 16.48 11.34 -16.35
N LYS A 93 17.37 10.39 -16.03
CA LYS A 93 18.12 10.38 -14.77
C LYS A 93 19.03 11.59 -14.55
N GLU A 94 19.64 12.11 -15.62
CA GLU A 94 20.55 13.27 -15.50
C GLU A 94 19.77 14.57 -15.29
N GLU A 95 18.55 14.66 -15.82
CA GLU A 95 17.63 15.75 -15.51
C GLU A 95 17.17 15.66 -14.05
N ALA A 96 16.76 14.47 -13.59
CA ALA A 96 16.39 14.23 -12.20
C ALA A 96 17.51 14.59 -11.22
N ARG A 97 18.74 14.17 -11.51
CA ARG A 97 19.93 14.49 -10.70
C ARG A 97 20.21 15.99 -10.60
N ARG A 98 19.91 16.76 -11.65
CA ARG A 98 20.20 18.21 -11.72
C ARG A 98 19.06 19.07 -11.23
N MET A 99 17.86 18.51 -11.05
CA MET A 99 16.71 19.26 -10.59
C MET A 99 16.98 19.80 -9.18
N PRO A 100 16.78 21.11 -8.91
CA PRO A 100 17.00 21.66 -7.59
C PRO A 100 16.11 20.99 -6.54
N VAL A 101 16.71 20.62 -5.40
CA VAL A 101 16.03 19.94 -4.29
C VAL A 101 14.73 20.63 -3.87
N TYR A 102 14.71 21.96 -3.85
CA TYR A 102 13.51 22.73 -3.49
C TYR A 102 12.39 22.65 -4.53
N GLU A 103 12.70 22.43 -5.81
CA GLU A 103 11.69 22.18 -6.85
C GLU A 103 11.13 20.76 -6.74
N ILE A 104 11.99 19.76 -6.49
CA ILE A 104 11.56 18.39 -6.19
C ILE A 104 10.62 18.39 -4.97
N ALA A 105 11.00 19.06 -3.89
CA ALA A 105 10.18 19.17 -2.68
C ALA A 105 8.81 19.81 -2.94
N LYS A 106 8.73 20.84 -3.80
CA LYS A 106 7.45 21.43 -4.22
C LYS A 106 6.57 20.43 -4.96
N LEU A 107 7.15 19.64 -5.87
CA LEU A 107 6.41 18.60 -6.60
C LEU A 107 5.89 17.52 -5.66
N LEU A 108 6.70 17.04 -4.72
CA LEU A 108 6.30 16.05 -3.72
C LEU A 108 5.18 16.56 -2.80
N HIS A 109 5.26 17.80 -2.31
CA HIS A 109 4.16 18.44 -1.57
C HIS A 109 2.88 18.51 -2.38
N ARG A 110 2.98 18.77 -3.69
CA ARG A 110 1.83 18.78 -4.59
C ARG A 110 1.23 17.39 -4.78
N VAL A 111 2.05 16.33 -4.85
CA VAL A 111 1.55 14.93 -4.84
C VAL A 111 0.74 14.68 -3.57
N ALA A 112 1.28 15.02 -2.40
CA ALA A 112 0.57 14.86 -1.14
C ALA A 112 -0.76 15.62 -1.11
N GLN A 113 -0.79 16.85 -1.64
CA GLN A 113 -2.02 17.64 -1.75
C GLN A 113 -3.05 16.97 -2.67
N ILE A 114 -2.62 16.44 -3.81
CA ILE A 114 -3.50 15.76 -4.77
C ILE A 114 -4.08 14.48 -4.14
N ILE A 115 -3.25 13.66 -3.48
CA ILE A 115 -3.69 12.46 -2.78
C ILE A 115 -4.73 12.82 -1.72
N SER A 116 -4.46 13.82 -0.87
CA SER A 116 -5.43 14.27 0.14
C SER A 116 -6.72 14.84 -0.47
N SER A 117 -6.66 15.48 -1.65
CA SER A 117 -7.86 15.97 -2.33
C SER A 117 -8.73 14.87 -2.96
N ARG A 118 -8.13 13.70 -3.27
CA ARG A 118 -8.78 12.51 -3.82
C ARG A 118 -9.01 11.43 -2.75
N ARG A 119 -8.85 11.77 -1.47
CA ARG A 119 -8.80 10.82 -0.35
C ARG A 119 -9.93 9.80 -0.35
N GLU A 120 -11.18 10.26 -0.40
CA GLU A 120 -12.36 9.38 -0.36
C GLU A 120 -12.51 8.52 -1.63
N GLU A 121 -12.08 9.05 -2.79
CA GLU A 121 -12.08 8.32 -4.06
C GLU A 121 -11.08 7.16 -4.02
N LEU A 122 -9.84 7.47 -3.66
CA LEU A 122 -8.74 6.50 -3.56
C LEU A 122 -9.06 5.41 -2.54
N ALA A 123 -9.52 5.79 -1.34
CA ALA A 123 -9.85 4.83 -0.29
C ALA A 123 -11.03 3.92 -0.65
N ARG A 124 -12.04 4.43 -1.36
CA ARG A 124 -13.17 3.62 -1.81
C ARG A 124 -12.71 2.59 -2.85
N GLN A 125 -11.90 3.01 -3.81
CA GLN A 125 -11.36 2.11 -4.82
C GLN A 125 -10.45 1.05 -4.18
N LEU A 126 -9.59 1.46 -3.25
CA LEU A 126 -8.75 0.58 -2.45
C LEU A 126 -9.57 -0.49 -1.71
N SER A 127 -10.68 -0.10 -1.07
CA SER A 127 -11.54 -1.04 -0.34
C SER A 127 -12.20 -2.08 -1.26
N ILE A 128 -12.54 -1.69 -2.49
CA ILE A 128 -13.16 -2.57 -3.49
C ILE A 128 -12.12 -3.53 -4.09
N GLU A 129 -10.94 -3.02 -4.41
CA GLU A 129 -9.88 -3.79 -5.08
C GLU A 129 -9.10 -4.67 -4.12
N GLN A 130 -8.70 -4.14 -2.96
CA GLN A 130 -7.87 -4.86 -2.00
C GLN A 130 -8.71 -5.64 -0.98
N GLY A 131 -9.85 -5.09 -0.53
CA GLY A 131 -10.76 -5.73 0.41
C GLY A 131 -10.79 -5.12 1.83
N LYS A 132 -9.86 -4.24 2.19
CA LYS A 132 -9.82 -3.65 3.55
C LYS A 132 -10.98 -2.71 3.86
N PRO A 133 -11.44 -2.63 5.12
CA PRO A 133 -12.46 -1.70 5.55
C PRO A 133 -12.16 -0.23 5.20
N TYR A 134 -13.14 0.42 4.57
CA TYR A 134 -13.02 1.79 4.07
C TYR A 134 -12.71 2.79 5.17
N ALA A 135 -13.49 2.77 6.24
CA ALA A 135 -13.46 3.80 7.27
C ALA A 135 -12.22 3.69 8.18
N THR A 136 -11.86 2.47 8.57
CA THR A 136 -10.86 2.21 9.60
C THR A 136 -9.47 1.91 9.04
N GLU A 137 -9.34 1.55 7.76
CA GLU A 137 -8.04 1.11 7.20
C GLU A 137 -7.70 1.77 5.87
N ALA A 138 -8.63 1.82 4.90
CA ALA A 138 -8.34 2.41 3.60
C ALA A 138 -8.11 3.93 3.70
N LEU A 139 -8.96 4.64 4.46
CA LEU A 139 -8.81 6.08 4.68
C LEU A 139 -7.46 6.44 5.35
N PRO A 140 -7.07 5.81 6.48
CA PRO A 140 -5.74 5.98 7.06
C PRO A 140 -4.59 5.66 6.11
N GLU A 141 -4.67 4.59 5.31
CA GLU A 141 -3.61 4.26 4.34
C GLU A 141 -3.38 5.42 3.36
N ILE A 142 -4.45 6.03 2.84
CA ILE A 142 -4.33 7.17 1.92
C ILE A 142 -3.75 8.41 2.63
N ASP A 143 -4.12 8.63 3.89
CA ASP A 143 -3.58 9.73 4.70
C ASP A 143 -2.07 9.56 4.93
N GLU A 144 -1.65 8.36 5.31
CA GLU A 144 -0.24 8.02 5.53
C GLU A 144 0.57 8.04 4.23
N THR A 145 -0.01 7.58 3.13
CA THR A 145 0.57 7.71 1.79
C THR A 145 0.87 9.17 1.46
N ALA A 146 -0.10 10.08 1.67
CA ALA A 146 0.13 11.51 1.46
C ALA A 146 1.24 12.05 2.37
N GLU A 147 1.28 11.58 3.61
CA GLU A 147 2.30 11.99 4.58
C GLU A 147 3.71 11.54 4.19
N ASN A 148 3.89 10.34 3.65
CA ASN A 148 5.19 9.87 3.14
C ASN A 148 5.76 10.82 2.07
N PHE A 149 4.91 11.35 1.18
CA PHE A 149 5.35 12.36 0.21
C PHE A 149 5.72 13.70 0.88
N ARG A 150 5.00 14.12 1.93
CA ARG A 150 5.36 15.34 2.69
C ARG A 150 6.68 15.17 3.44
N ILE A 151 6.86 14.06 4.14
CA ILE A 151 8.07 13.73 4.87
C ILE A 151 9.26 13.70 3.91
N ALA A 152 9.15 12.99 2.79
CA ALA A 152 10.22 12.94 1.79
C ALA A 152 10.59 14.33 1.23
N ALA A 153 9.60 15.20 0.99
CA ALA A 153 9.81 16.58 0.58
C ALA A 153 10.56 17.42 1.63
N GLU A 154 10.31 17.14 2.91
CA GLU A 154 10.92 17.84 4.02
C GLU A 154 12.32 17.31 4.34
N ASP A 155 12.50 16.00 4.35
CA ASP A 155 13.77 15.37 4.73
C ASP A 155 14.88 15.68 3.73
N ILE A 156 14.57 15.70 2.43
CA ILE A 156 15.60 15.99 1.41
C ILE A 156 16.22 17.39 1.56
N LYS A 157 15.45 18.39 2.01
CA LYS A 157 15.96 19.75 2.25
C LYS A 157 16.96 19.81 3.41
N ARG A 158 16.99 18.78 4.25
CA ARG A 158 17.80 18.65 5.46
C ARG A 158 18.88 17.57 5.32
N LEU A 159 19.04 16.98 4.14
CA LEU A 159 20.08 16.00 3.87
C LEU A 159 21.43 16.72 3.64
N ASP A 160 22.11 17.01 4.75
CA ASP A 160 23.39 17.72 4.73
C ASP A 160 24.58 16.77 4.47
N GLY A 161 25.52 17.25 3.67
CA GLY A 161 26.86 16.67 3.57
C GLY A 161 27.68 16.90 4.86
N ARG A 162 28.92 16.41 4.89
CA ARG A 162 29.82 16.57 6.05
C ARG A 162 31.21 17.03 5.61
N ILE A 163 31.80 17.94 6.38
CA ILE A 163 33.22 18.29 6.29
C ILE A 163 33.95 17.50 7.38
N MET A 164 34.90 16.65 6.99
CA MET A 164 35.66 15.84 7.94
C MET A 164 37.05 16.42 8.22
N PRO A 165 37.57 16.27 9.46
CA PRO A 165 38.93 16.67 9.75
C PRO A 165 39.93 15.82 8.96
N SER A 166 40.87 16.48 8.31
CA SER A 166 41.98 15.83 7.61
C SER A 166 43.19 15.73 8.53
N ARG A 167 43.92 14.61 8.46
CA ARG A 167 45.26 14.49 9.08
C ARG A 167 46.31 15.34 8.37
N ASP A 168 46.10 15.59 7.09
CA ASP A 168 46.94 16.43 6.25
C ASP A 168 46.34 17.85 6.23
N PRO A 169 47.04 18.87 6.77
CA PRO A 169 46.51 20.23 6.86
C PRO A 169 46.30 20.91 5.49
N GLN A 170 46.78 20.32 4.40
CA GLN A 170 46.61 20.84 3.04
C GLN A 170 45.41 20.23 2.31
N LYS A 171 44.63 19.35 2.96
CA LYS A 171 43.50 18.65 2.33
C LYS A 171 42.17 18.99 3.01
N LEU A 172 41.15 19.21 2.20
CA LEU A 172 39.75 19.33 2.60
C LEU A 172 39.01 18.04 2.24
N ILE A 173 38.30 17.44 3.21
CA ILE A 173 37.49 16.24 2.99
C ILE A 173 36.02 16.63 3.03
N LEU A 174 35.34 16.48 1.89
CA LEU A 174 33.91 16.74 1.72
C LEU A 174 33.18 15.44 1.45
N ILE A 175 32.09 15.21 2.17
CA ILE A 175 31.13 14.14 1.90
C ILE A 175 29.85 14.80 1.37
N SER A 176 29.41 14.37 0.19
CA SER A 176 28.14 14.74 -0.42
C SER A 176 27.36 13.48 -0.81
N TYR A 177 26.05 13.64 -0.96
CA TYR A 177 25.15 12.58 -1.42
C TYR A 177 24.71 12.86 -2.85
N GLU A 178 24.67 11.83 -3.67
CA GLU A 178 24.19 11.89 -5.05
C GLU A 178 23.18 10.75 -5.28
N PRO A 179 22.18 10.94 -6.17
CA PRO A 179 21.28 9.86 -6.55
C PRO A 179 22.06 8.69 -7.19
N TYR A 180 21.57 7.48 -6.99
CA TYR A 180 22.13 6.29 -7.61
C TYR A 180 21.74 6.18 -9.09
N GLY A 181 20.54 6.65 -9.47
CA GLY A 181 20.04 6.58 -10.85
C GLY A 181 18.65 5.95 -10.91
N VAL A 182 18.47 4.91 -11.72
CA VAL A 182 17.17 4.23 -11.88
C VAL A 182 16.94 3.23 -10.74
N PHE A 183 15.82 3.36 -10.05
CA PHE A 183 15.33 2.37 -9.10
C PHE A 183 14.16 1.59 -9.67
N SER A 184 14.23 0.26 -9.56
CA SER A 184 13.07 -0.59 -9.75
C SER A 184 12.36 -0.79 -8.41
N VAL A 185 11.05 -0.54 -8.38
CA VAL A 185 10.21 -0.68 -7.18
C VAL A 185 9.19 -1.77 -7.45
N ILE A 186 9.24 -2.84 -6.65
CA ILE A 186 8.36 -4.01 -6.77
C ILE A 186 7.61 -4.17 -5.45
N THR A 187 6.29 -4.06 -5.46
CA THR A 187 5.48 -4.02 -4.22
C THR A 187 4.41 -5.12 -4.18
N PRO A 188 4.00 -5.54 -2.96
CA PRO A 188 2.96 -6.54 -2.77
C PRO A 188 1.58 -5.89 -2.90
N TRP A 189 0.55 -6.67 -2.57
CA TRP A 189 -0.86 -6.29 -2.71
C TRP A 189 -1.53 -5.79 -1.43
N ASN A 190 -0.91 -5.96 -0.27
CA ASN A 190 -1.58 -5.75 1.01
C ASN A 190 -1.78 -4.27 1.39
N TYR A 191 -0.84 -3.39 1.01
CA TYR A 191 -0.96 -1.93 1.16
C TYR A 191 -0.51 -1.24 -0.14
N PRO A 192 -1.39 -1.21 -1.16
CA PRO A 192 -1.03 -0.83 -2.53
C PRO A 192 -0.78 0.66 -2.76
N PHE A 193 -1.09 1.54 -1.80
CA PHE A 193 -0.69 2.94 -1.83
C PHE A 193 0.48 3.21 -0.91
N LEU A 194 0.40 2.71 0.33
CA LEU A 194 1.38 3.02 1.37
C LEU A 194 2.76 2.44 1.05
N ILE A 195 2.88 1.12 0.84
CA ILE A 195 4.19 0.49 0.56
C ILE A 195 4.90 1.12 -0.65
N PRO A 196 4.27 1.31 -1.82
CA PRO A 196 4.96 1.98 -2.92
C PRO A 196 5.36 3.43 -2.59
N SER A 197 4.60 4.16 -1.79
CA SER A 197 4.99 5.52 -1.38
C SER A 197 6.27 5.55 -0.55
N GLU A 198 6.51 4.54 0.29
CA GLU A 198 7.73 4.41 1.12
C GLU A 198 9.00 4.27 0.27
N TYR A 199 8.89 3.79 -0.97
CA TYR A 199 10.02 3.73 -1.91
C TYR A 199 10.03 4.91 -2.87
N ILE A 200 8.89 5.20 -3.51
CA ILE A 200 8.80 6.15 -4.62
C ILE A 200 9.05 7.57 -4.11
N ALA A 201 8.46 7.97 -2.98
CA ALA A 201 8.61 9.32 -2.45
C ALA A 201 10.08 9.66 -2.13
N PRO A 202 10.82 8.87 -1.31
CA PRO A 202 12.23 9.16 -1.05
C PRO A 202 13.13 8.94 -2.27
N ALA A 203 12.82 8.01 -3.18
CA ALA A 203 13.59 7.84 -4.41
C ALA A 203 13.55 9.11 -5.27
N LEU A 204 12.35 9.65 -5.51
CA LEU A 204 12.15 10.90 -6.25
C LEU A 204 12.77 12.09 -5.50
N ALA A 205 12.60 12.16 -4.16
CA ALA A 205 13.21 13.20 -3.34
C ALA A 205 14.72 13.25 -3.51
N ALA A 206 15.38 12.10 -3.47
CA ALA A 206 16.82 11.97 -3.66
C ALA A 206 17.30 12.21 -5.11
N GLY A 207 16.40 12.50 -6.06
CA GLY A 207 16.75 12.75 -7.47
C GLY A 207 16.96 11.49 -8.31
N ASN A 208 16.39 10.36 -7.89
CA ASN A 208 16.38 9.12 -8.68
C ASN A 208 15.16 9.10 -9.60
N THR A 209 15.19 8.25 -10.62
CA THR A 209 14.03 7.91 -11.46
C THR A 209 13.55 6.51 -11.11
N VAL A 210 12.27 6.23 -11.33
CA VAL A 210 11.62 5.01 -10.84
C VAL A 210 10.91 4.25 -11.96
N VAL A 211 11.06 2.93 -11.95
CA VAL A 211 10.18 1.99 -12.66
C VAL A 211 9.45 1.13 -11.65
N PHE A 212 8.14 1.32 -11.55
CA PHE A 212 7.26 0.70 -10.57
C PHE A 212 6.50 -0.49 -11.19
N LYS A 213 6.54 -1.64 -10.49
CA LYS A 213 5.76 -2.85 -10.81
C LYS A 213 4.97 -3.30 -9.58
N PRO A 214 3.66 -3.01 -9.49
CA PRO A 214 2.83 -3.50 -8.40
C PRO A 214 2.54 -5.00 -8.53
N SER A 215 1.91 -5.57 -7.50
CA SER A 215 1.26 -6.87 -7.59
C SER A 215 0.07 -6.83 -8.56
N SER A 216 -0.15 -7.94 -9.27
CA SER A 216 -1.25 -8.10 -10.24
C SER A 216 -2.64 -8.06 -9.60
N TYR A 217 -2.77 -8.16 -8.28
CA TYR A 217 -4.07 -8.13 -7.58
C TYR A 217 -4.63 -6.72 -7.35
N VAL A 218 -3.78 -5.68 -7.46
CA VAL A 218 -4.10 -4.31 -6.99
C VAL A 218 -3.60 -3.21 -7.94
N VAL A 219 -3.55 -3.50 -9.23
CA VAL A 219 -2.94 -2.60 -10.21
C VAL A 219 -3.71 -1.28 -10.41
N GLY A 220 -5.00 -1.23 -10.09
CA GLY A 220 -5.81 -0.02 -10.19
C GLY A 220 -5.39 1.03 -9.17
N SER A 221 -5.19 0.61 -7.91
CA SER A 221 -4.64 1.44 -6.84
C SER A 221 -3.27 2.01 -7.21
N ALA A 222 -2.39 1.16 -7.76
CA ALA A 222 -1.08 1.59 -8.24
C ALA A 222 -1.16 2.60 -9.40
N ALA A 223 -2.07 2.41 -10.36
CA ALA A 223 -2.31 3.35 -11.44
C ALA A 223 -2.77 4.71 -10.91
N MET A 224 -3.71 4.73 -9.96
CA MET A 224 -4.20 5.98 -9.35
C MET A 224 -3.11 6.72 -8.56
N LEU A 225 -2.18 6.02 -7.92
CA LEU A 225 -1.02 6.64 -7.30
C LEU A 225 -0.14 7.34 -8.35
N VAL A 226 0.15 6.66 -9.46
CA VAL A 226 0.94 7.22 -10.57
C VAL A 226 0.23 8.38 -11.26
N GLU A 227 -1.10 8.35 -11.39
CA GLU A 227 -1.89 9.51 -11.84
C GLU A 227 -1.71 10.73 -10.92
N CYS A 228 -1.65 10.52 -9.60
CA CYS A 228 -1.42 11.62 -8.65
C CYS A 228 -0.01 12.21 -8.82
N ILE A 229 0.99 11.37 -9.03
CA ILE A 229 2.38 11.80 -9.29
C ILE A 229 2.47 12.55 -10.63
N GLN A 230 1.87 12.03 -11.69
CA GLN A 230 1.81 12.68 -12.98
C GLN A 230 1.12 14.05 -12.89
N SER A 231 -0.02 14.11 -12.19
CA SER A 231 -0.81 15.33 -12.01
C SER A 231 -0.07 16.43 -11.23
N ALA A 232 0.93 16.08 -10.42
CA ALA A 232 1.79 17.05 -9.76
C ALA A 232 2.75 17.76 -10.74
N GLY A 233 3.03 17.14 -11.89
CA GLY A 233 3.87 17.70 -12.95
C GLY A 233 5.34 17.27 -12.87
N PHE A 234 5.61 16.07 -12.37
CA PHE A 234 6.96 15.47 -12.52
C PHE A 234 7.32 15.34 -14.00
N PRO A 235 8.60 15.56 -14.40
CA PRO A 235 9.02 15.42 -15.78
C PRO A 235 8.85 13.99 -16.31
N LEU A 236 8.79 13.87 -17.64
CA LEU A 236 8.60 12.59 -18.32
C LEU A 236 9.72 11.61 -17.97
N GLY A 237 9.38 10.34 -17.75
CA GLY A 237 10.34 9.29 -17.41
C GLY A 237 10.77 9.25 -15.94
N PHE A 238 10.43 10.24 -15.09
CA PHE A 238 10.76 10.18 -13.66
C PHE A 238 10.06 9.02 -12.95
N VAL A 239 8.82 8.74 -13.33
CA VAL A 239 8.06 7.58 -12.87
C VAL A 239 7.51 6.84 -14.07
N ASN A 240 7.64 5.53 -14.06
CA ASN A 240 7.07 4.61 -15.04
C ASN A 240 6.36 3.48 -14.30
N LEU A 241 5.27 2.97 -14.85
CA LEU A 241 4.44 1.90 -14.31
C LEU A 241 4.28 0.79 -15.34
N VAL A 242 4.70 -0.42 -14.97
CA VAL A 242 4.58 -1.61 -15.81
C VAL A 242 3.82 -2.68 -15.04
N PHE A 243 2.87 -3.34 -15.71
CA PHE A 243 2.10 -4.44 -15.14
C PHE A 243 2.57 -5.77 -15.70
N SER A 244 2.31 -6.85 -14.98
CA SER A 244 2.56 -8.22 -15.40
C SER A 244 1.52 -9.14 -14.75
N ASP A 245 1.22 -10.25 -15.42
CA ASP A 245 0.41 -11.32 -14.83
C ASP A 245 1.31 -12.34 -14.14
N GLY A 246 1.49 -12.20 -12.82
CA GLY A 246 2.11 -13.24 -12.01
C GLY A 246 3.03 -12.76 -10.90
N ASP A 247 3.43 -13.73 -10.08
CA ASP A 247 4.43 -13.56 -9.03
C ASP A 247 5.83 -13.88 -9.56
N PHE A 248 6.84 -13.29 -8.93
CA PHE A 248 8.25 -13.32 -9.34
C PHE A 248 8.90 -14.73 -9.43
N THR A 249 8.20 -15.79 -8.99
CA THR A 249 8.75 -17.13 -8.70
C THR A 249 8.99 -18.03 -9.92
N GLY A 250 9.33 -17.47 -11.10
CA GLY A 250 10.04 -18.22 -12.15
C GLY A 250 9.56 -18.07 -13.59
N ARG A 251 8.51 -17.28 -13.86
CA ARG A 251 8.05 -16.96 -15.23
C ARG A 251 7.85 -15.47 -15.49
N GLU A 252 8.18 -14.62 -14.53
CA GLU A 252 7.89 -13.19 -14.62
C GLU A 252 9.01 -12.45 -15.37
N GLU A 253 8.80 -12.23 -16.66
CA GLU A 253 9.79 -11.56 -17.51
C GLU A 253 9.98 -10.07 -17.16
N VAL A 254 8.92 -9.39 -16.74
CA VAL A 254 8.95 -7.98 -16.31
C VAL A 254 9.79 -7.82 -15.05
N GLY A 255 9.48 -8.59 -14.01
CA GLY A 255 10.20 -8.54 -12.74
C GLY A 255 11.69 -8.88 -12.92
N ASP A 256 11.99 -9.93 -13.70
CA ASP A 256 13.38 -10.31 -13.98
C ASP A 256 14.16 -9.21 -14.70
N GLU A 257 13.56 -8.54 -15.68
CA GLU A 257 14.18 -7.40 -16.38
C GLU A 257 14.48 -6.24 -15.42
N LEU A 258 13.52 -5.89 -14.56
CA LEU A 258 13.66 -4.83 -13.54
C LEU A 258 14.81 -5.12 -12.55
N VAL A 259 15.14 -6.39 -12.31
CA VAL A 259 16.21 -6.77 -11.39
C VAL A 259 17.56 -6.90 -12.09
N THR A 260 17.58 -7.47 -13.29
CA THR A 260 18.83 -7.87 -13.96
C THR A 260 19.43 -6.77 -14.86
N ASN A 261 18.61 -5.88 -15.43
CA ASN A 261 19.07 -4.87 -16.38
C ASN A 261 20.18 -3.98 -15.80
N SER A 262 21.24 -3.75 -16.60
CA SER A 262 22.43 -3.00 -16.18
C SER A 262 22.22 -1.50 -15.98
N LYS A 263 21.11 -0.94 -16.48
CA LYS A 263 20.71 0.46 -16.29
C LYS A 263 20.06 0.72 -14.94
N VAL A 264 19.59 -0.33 -14.26
CA VAL A 264 19.00 -0.25 -12.92
C VAL A 264 20.12 -0.17 -11.88
N ALA A 265 20.09 0.85 -11.03
CA ALA A 265 21.08 1.09 -9.99
C ALA A 265 20.67 0.48 -8.64
N GLY A 266 19.38 0.32 -8.39
CA GLY A 266 18.85 -0.31 -7.18
C GLY A 266 17.48 -0.93 -7.36
N VAL A 267 17.16 -1.88 -6.49
CA VAL A 267 15.87 -2.58 -6.44
C VAL A 267 15.30 -2.45 -5.02
N GLY A 268 14.11 -1.87 -4.93
CA GLY A 268 13.24 -1.96 -3.77
C GLY A 268 12.23 -3.08 -3.98
N LEU A 269 12.20 -4.05 -3.07
CA LEU A 269 11.23 -5.13 -3.07
C LEU A 269 10.61 -5.23 -1.69
N THR A 270 9.28 -5.16 -1.63
CA THR A 270 8.53 -5.74 -0.52
C THR A 270 7.80 -6.98 -1.03
N GLY A 271 7.91 -8.11 -0.33
CA GLY A 271 7.24 -9.35 -0.74
C GLY A 271 7.69 -10.58 0.04
N HIS A 272 7.35 -11.76 -0.46
CA HIS A 272 7.69 -13.01 0.23
C HIS A 272 9.21 -13.26 0.28
N SER A 273 9.69 -13.90 1.35
CA SER A 273 11.13 -14.15 1.59
C SER A 273 11.79 -14.95 0.47
N SER A 274 11.08 -15.91 -0.15
CA SER A 274 11.61 -16.65 -1.30
C SER A 274 11.83 -15.77 -2.53
N THR A 275 10.96 -14.78 -2.76
CA THR A 275 11.13 -13.77 -3.81
C THR A 275 12.32 -12.87 -3.50
N GLY A 276 12.44 -12.41 -2.25
CA GLY A 276 13.60 -11.63 -1.80
C GLY A 276 14.93 -12.36 -2.02
N GLU A 277 14.98 -13.66 -1.72
CA GLU A 277 16.16 -14.48 -1.99
C GLU A 277 16.49 -14.55 -3.49
N ILE A 278 15.49 -14.75 -4.36
CA ILE A 278 15.69 -14.78 -5.82
C ILE A 278 16.20 -13.43 -6.32
N VAL A 279 15.59 -12.32 -5.89
CA VAL A 279 16.01 -10.96 -6.27
C VAL A 279 17.43 -10.69 -5.80
N SER A 280 17.77 -11.05 -4.56
CA SER A 280 19.11 -10.84 -4.01
C SER A 280 20.20 -11.54 -4.82
N LYS A 281 19.92 -12.74 -5.32
CA LYS A 281 20.85 -13.53 -6.16
C LYS A 281 20.99 -12.96 -7.57
N ARG A 282 19.91 -12.40 -8.13
CA ARG A 282 19.87 -11.91 -9.53
C ARG A 282 20.32 -10.46 -9.69
N ALA A 283 20.19 -9.63 -8.66
CA ALA A 283 20.46 -8.20 -8.77
C ALA A 283 21.94 -7.85 -9.01
N GLY A 284 22.87 -8.74 -8.64
CA GLY A 284 24.31 -8.50 -8.73
C GLY A 284 24.76 -7.45 -7.71
N MET A 285 25.52 -6.44 -8.15
CA MET A 285 26.11 -5.40 -7.28
C MET A 285 25.21 -4.17 -7.07
N LYS A 286 23.94 -4.24 -7.48
CA LYS A 286 22.96 -3.15 -7.33
C LYS A 286 22.63 -2.90 -5.86
N LYS A 287 22.12 -1.71 -5.54
CA LYS A 287 21.53 -1.46 -4.21
C LYS A 287 20.27 -2.29 -4.03
N LEU A 288 20.10 -2.87 -2.86
CA LEU A 288 18.95 -3.69 -2.52
C LEU A 288 18.30 -3.14 -1.26
N LEU A 289 17.00 -2.93 -1.33
CA LEU A 289 16.12 -2.66 -0.20
C LEU A 289 15.08 -3.78 -0.21
N LEU A 290 15.22 -4.75 0.70
CA LEU A 290 14.40 -5.97 0.72
C LEU A 290 13.64 -6.02 2.04
N GLU A 291 12.32 -5.81 1.98
CA GLU A 291 11.40 -6.07 3.07
C GLU A 291 10.69 -7.41 2.78
N CYS A 292 10.96 -8.40 3.62
CA CYS A 292 10.51 -9.78 3.43
C CYS A 292 9.49 -10.17 4.51
N GLY A 293 8.85 -11.33 4.35
CA GLY A 293 7.86 -11.85 5.30
C GLY A 293 8.39 -11.97 6.73
N GLY A 294 7.49 -11.84 7.72
CA GLY A 294 7.84 -11.73 9.13
C GLY A 294 6.95 -12.58 10.03
N LEU A 295 7.55 -13.47 10.84
CA LEU A 295 6.82 -14.27 11.83
C LEU A 295 6.91 -13.63 13.24
N GLY A 296 6.32 -12.45 13.36
CA GLY A 296 6.44 -11.54 14.51
C GLY A 296 5.86 -12.08 15.82
N PRO A 297 6.65 -12.13 16.93
CA PRO A 297 6.13 -12.48 18.24
C PRO A 297 5.64 -11.26 19.03
N LEU A 298 4.49 -11.41 19.71
CA LEU A 298 4.02 -10.52 20.76
C LEU A 298 4.16 -11.25 22.11
N ILE A 299 4.98 -10.72 23.02
CA ILE A 299 5.25 -11.34 24.31
C ILE A 299 4.47 -10.63 25.42
N VAL A 300 3.65 -11.36 26.15
CA VAL A 300 2.84 -10.86 27.28
C VAL A 300 3.41 -11.41 28.58
N LEU A 301 3.94 -10.53 29.41
CA LEU A 301 4.52 -10.86 30.72
C LEU A 301 3.46 -10.83 31.83
N ASP A 302 3.76 -11.42 33.00
CA ASP A 302 2.81 -11.52 34.11
C ASP A 302 2.50 -10.19 34.80
N ASP A 303 3.31 -9.17 34.58
CA ASP A 303 3.11 -7.78 35.04
C ASP A 303 2.45 -6.87 34.00
N SER A 304 2.07 -7.41 32.84
CA SER A 304 1.44 -6.64 31.76
C SER A 304 -0.02 -6.28 32.06
N ASP A 305 -0.47 -5.14 31.52
CA ASP A 305 -1.91 -4.85 31.43
C ASP A 305 -2.55 -5.80 30.42
N LEU A 306 -3.20 -6.86 30.91
CA LEU A 306 -3.78 -7.91 30.06
C LEU A 306 -4.91 -7.40 29.17
N GLY A 307 -5.62 -6.33 29.56
CA GLY A 307 -6.66 -5.74 28.73
C GLY A 307 -6.07 -5.02 27.52
N ARG A 308 -5.04 -4.21 27.76
CA ARG A 308 -4.31 -3.52 26.67
C ARG A 308 -3.55 -4.49 25.79
N ALA A 309 -2.94 -5.53 26.38
CA ALA A 309 -2.25 -6.56 25.63
C ALA A 309 -3.21 -7.34 24.72
N ALA A 310 -4.40 -7.72 25.21
CA ALA A 310 -5.41 -8.41 24.41
C ALA A 310 -5.92 -7.53 23.25
N TYR A 311 -6.15 -6.23 23.51
CA TYR A 311 -6.48 -5.26 22.47
C TYR A 311 -5.39 -5.12 21.42
N ALA A 312 -4.13 -4.96 21.84
CA ALA A 312 -3.00 -4.84 20.93
C ALA A 312 -2.79 -6.10 20.08
N ALA A 313 -2.95 -7.29 20.68
CA ALA A 313 -2.90 -8.55 19.96
C ALA A 313 -4.01 -8.64 18.90
N ALA A 314 -5.27 -8.37 19.27
CA ALA A 314 -6.38 -8.39 18.31
C ALA A 314 -6.21 -7.35 17.19
N LEU A 315 -5.80 -6.13 17.52
CA LEU A 315 -5.49 -5.08 16.55
C LEU A 315 -4.41 -5.53 15.57
N SER A 316 -3.29 -6.04 16.09
CA SER A 316 -2.16 -6.46 15.26
C SER A 316 -2.47 -7.68 14.39
N SER A 317 -3.27 -8.64 14.87
CA SER A 317 -3.61 -9.86 14.13
C SER A 317 -4.77 -9.69 13.15
N PHE A 318 -5.73 -8.78 13.40
CA PHE A 318 -6.94 -8.66 12.58
C PHE A 318 -6.98 -7.43 11.68
N SER A 319 -6.10 -6.43 11.88
CA SER A 319 -5.93 -5.35 10.92
C SER A 319 -5.60 -5.88 9.53
N ASN A 320 -6.25 -5.33 8.52
CA ASN A 320 -6.16 -5.79 7.12
C ASN A 320 -6.43 -7.30 6.97
N ALA A 321 -7.31 -7.86 7.81
CA ALA A 321 -7.56 -9.30 7.89
C ALA A 321 -6.29 -10.15 8.11
N GLY A 322 -5.32 -9.61 8.87
CA GLY A 322 -4.03 -10.26 9.15
C GLY A 322 -2.98 -10.14 8.04
N GLN A 323 -3.30 -9.47 6.92
CA GLN A 323 -2.44 -9.38 5.75
C GLN A 323 -1.38 -8.26 5.93
N VAL A 324 -0.55 -8.36 6.97
CA VAL A 324 0.42 -7.33 7.36
C VAL A 324 1.74 -8.01 7.73
N CYS A 325 2.85 -7.61 7.11
CA CYS A 325 4.17 -8.20 7.36
C CYS A 325 4.70 -8.01 8.80
N CYS A 326 4.12 -7.07 9.55
CA CYS A 326 4.42 -6.83 10.96
C CYS A 326 3.28 -7.26 11.90
N ALA A 327 2.33 -8.06 11.43
CA ALA A 327 1.27 -8.62 12.26
C ALA A 327 1.85 -9.46 13.40
N ALA A 328 1.15 -9.45 14.54
CA ALA A 328 1.39 -10.38 15.63
C ALA A 328 0.82 -11.74 15.23
N GLU A 329 1.68 -12.62 14.72
CA GLU A 329 1.30 -13.99 14.38
C GLU A 329 1.41 -14.94 15.56
N ARG A 330 2.37 -14.65 16.46
CA ARG A 330 2.64 -15.51 17.61
C ARG A 330 2.51 -14.73 18.90
N VAL A 331 1.46 -15.02 19.66
CA VAL A 331 1.25 -14.42 20.98
C VAL A 331 1.80 -15.37 22.05
N ILE A 332 2.91 -14.99 22.67
CA ILE A 332 3.59 -15.79 23.70
C ILE A 332 3.25 -15.19 25.05
N VAL A 333 2.50 -15.93 25.87
CA VAL A 333 1.94 -15.43 27.12
C VAL A 333 2.56 -16.16 28.30
N HIS A 334 2.95 -15.40 29.33
CA HIS A 334 3.47 -15.96 30.56
C HIS A 334 2.42 -16.87 31.25
N GLU A 335 2.83 -18.06 31.69
CA GLU A 335 1.93 -19.12 32.19
C GLU A 335 0.96 -18.65 33.29
N ARG A 336 1.41 -17.76 34.19
CA ARG A 336 0.61 -17.21 35.31
C ARG A 336 -0.61 -16.41 34.86
N VAL A 337 -0.57 -15.83 33.66
CA VAL A 337 -1.62 -14.94 33.13
C VAL A 337 -2.28 -15.50 31.87
N TYR A 338 -1.88 -16.71 31.42
CA TYR A 338 -2.33 -17.33 30.18
C TYR A 338 -3.85 -17.38 30.05
N GLU A 339 -4.54 -18.04 30.99
CA GLU A 339 -6.00 -18.22 30.93
C GLU A 339 -6.74 -16.88 30.90
N GLN A 340 -6.34 -15.94 31.77
CA GLN A 340 -6.96 -14.62 31.85
C GLN A 340 -6.74 -13.81 30.58
N PHE A 341 -5.57 -13.92 29.96
CA PHE A 341 -5.27 -13.26 28.70
C PHE A 341 -6.09 -13.87 27.56
N VAL A 342 -6.15 -15.20 27.46
CA VAL A 342 -6.91 -15.90 26.40
C VAL A 342 -8.39 -15.52 26.45
N GLU A 343 -9.02 -15.50 27.63
CA GLU A 343 -10.41 -15.04 27.78
C GLU A 343 -10.61 -13.61 27.27
N ARG A 344 -9.69 -12.71 27.59
CA ARG A 344 -9.73 -11.29 27.15
C ARG A 344 -9.53 -11.16 25.65
N LEU A 345 -8.58 -11.90 25.08
CA LEU A 345 -8.32 -11.93 23.64
C LEU A 345 -9.55 -12.43 22.88
N VAL A 346 -10.16 -13.55 23.30
CA VAL A 346 -11.38 -14.07 22.68
C VAL A 346 -12.54 -13.06 22.78
N SER A 347 -12.70 -12.40 23.93
CA SER A 347 -13.72 -11.35 24.11
C SER A 347 -13.47 -10.14 23.22
N GLU A 348 -12.21 -9.77 22.99
CA GLU A 348 -11.85 -8.66 22.11
C GLU A 348 -12.06 -9.04 20.64
N ALA A 349 -11.58 -10.21 20.23
CA ALA A 349 -11.70 -10.74 18.89
C ALA A 349 -13.15 -10.81 18.40
N LYS A 350 -14.11 -11.14 19.28
CA LYS A 350 -15.55 -11.13 18.97
C LYS A 350 -16.11 -9.77 18.56
N LYS A 351 -15.43 -8.67 18.89
CA LYS A 351 -15.84 -7.31 18.49
C LYS A 351 -15.51 -7.04 17.02
N TRP A 352 -14.57 -7.78 16.42
CA TRP A 352 -14.09 -7.61 15.06
C TRP A 352 -15.11 -8.12 14.04
N LYS A 353 -16.04 -7.23 13.69
CA LYS A 353 -17.12 -7.54 12.75
C LYS A 353 -16.55 -7.72 11.33
N LEU A 354 -16.63 -8.95 10.83
CA LEU A 354 -16.43 -9.31 9.43
C LEU A 354 -17.61 -8.83 8.59
N GLY A 355 -17.34 -8.21 7.44
CA GLY A 355 -18.40 -7.71 6.57
C GLY A 355 -17.91 -7.08 5.28
N ASN A 356 -18.84 -6.53 4.50
CA ASN A 356 -18.51 -5.73 3.32
C ASN A 356 -17.67 -4.50 3.76
N PRO A 357 -16.48 -4.29 3.19
CA PRO A 357 -15.57 -3.24 3.65
C PRO A 357 -16.12 -1.81 3.49
N LEU A 358 -17.17 -1.60 2.68
CA LEU A 358 -17.80 -0.29 2.51
C LEU A 358 -18.90 -0.01 3.54
N GLU A 359 -19.30 -0.99 4.36
CA GLU A 359 -20.35 -0.83 5.36
C GLU A 359 -19.82 -0.22 6.68
N GLU A 360 -20.67 0.59 7.32
CA GLU A 360 -20.34 1.20 8.60
C GLU A 360 -20.22 0.13 9.72
N GLY A 361 -19.19 0.28 10.55
CA GLY A 361 -18.92 -0.62 11.68
C GLY A 361 -18.30 -1.97 11.31
N VAL A 362 -18.02 -2.23 10.03
CA VAL A 362 -17.18 -3.37 9.62
C VAL A 362 -15.72 -3.06 9.95
N MET A 363 -15.05 -4.02 10.60
CA MET A 363 -13.64 -3.90 11.01
C MET A 363 -12.74 -4.96 10.36
N VAL A 364 -13.32 -5.97 9.70
CA VAL A 364 -12.57 -6.98 8.94
C VAL A 364 -13.27 -7.16 7.59
N GLY A 365 -12.52 -7.01 6.50
CA GLY A 365 -12.97 -7.30 5.14
C GLY A 365 -12.57 -8.70 4.68
N PRO A 366 -12.80 -9.06 3.40
CA PRO A 366 -12.27 -10.30 2.85
C PRO A 366 -10.73 -10.26 2.77
N MET A 367 -10.13 -11.45 2.76
CA MET A 367 -8.76 -11.62 2.28
C MET A 367 -8.68 -11.25 0.80
N ASN A 368 -7.52 -10.82 0.34
CA ASN A 368 -7.37 -10.25 -0.99
C ASN A 368 -7.45 -11.30 -2.11
N ASN A 369 -6.91 -12.49 -1.89
CA ASN A 369 -6.78 -13.50 -2.94
C ASN A 369 -6.82 -14.94 -2.41
N GLU A 370 -7.15 -15.87 -3.31
CA GLU A 370 -7.34 -17.29 -2.98
C GLU A 370 -6.05 -17.99 -2.50
N PRO A 371 -4.84 -17.71 -3.04
CA PRO A 371 -3.60 -18.24 -2.47
C PRO A 371 -3.42 -17.91 -0.99
N THR A 372 -3.64 -16.66 -0.58
CA THR A 372 -3.55 -16.27 0.84
C THR A 372 -4.60 -16.99 1.68
N ALA A 373 -5.87 -17.01 1.26
CA ALA A 373 -6.92 -17.70 2.01
C ALA A 373 -6.69 -19.21 2.13
N SER A 374 -6.09 -19.83 1.11
CA SER A 374 -5.72 -21.25 1.12
C SER A 374 -4.56 -21.52 2.06
N LYS A 375 -3.58 -20.60 2.17
CA LYS A 375 -2.48 -20.70 3.14
C LYS A 375 -3.01 -20.72 4.58
N VAL A 376 -4.01 -19.89 4.90
CA VAL A 376 -4.69 -19.93 6.20
C VAL A 376 -5.38 -21.28 6.45
N ASP A 377 -6.09 -21.82 5.45
CA ASP A 377 -6.72 -23.14 5.56
C ASP A 377 -5.69 -24.25 5.86
N GLU A 378 -4.52 -24.19 5.22
CA GLU A 378 -3.42 -25.13 5.45
C GLU A 378 -2.87 -25.04 6.88
N HIS A 379 -2.66 -23.82 7.39
CA HIS A 379 -2.18 -23.59 8.76
C HIS A 379 -3.17 -24.09 9.81
N ILE A 380 -4.46 -23.78 9.64
CA ILE A 380 -5.52 -24.25 10.53
C ILE A 380 -5.59 -25.78 10.53
N LYS A 381 -5.56 -26.39 9.34
CA LYS A 381 -5.59 -27.85 9.20
C LYS A 381 -4.37 -28.50 9.87
N ASP A 382 -3.17 -27.96 9.66
CA ASP A 382 -1.96 -28.47 10.30
C ASP A 382 -2.03 -28.38 11.83
N GLY A 383 -2.43 -27.22 12.37
CA GLY A 383 -2.59 -27.00 13.80
C GLY A 383 -3.58 -27.98 14.42
N LEU A 384 -4.78 -28.14 13.83
CA LEU A 384 -5.79 -29.08 14.33
C LEU A 384 -5.30 -30.53 14.31
N ASN A 385 -4.60 -30.96 13.25
CA ASN A 385 -4.04 -32.31 13.15
C ASN A 385 -2.96 -32.57 14.21
N LYS A 386 -2.29 -31.53 14.71
CA LYS A 386 -1.25 -31.60 15.73
C LYS A 386 -1.74 -31.25 17.14
N GLY A 387 -3.05 -31.05 17.32
CA GLY A 387 -3.68 -30.89 18.64
C GLY A 387 -3.91 -29.44 19.09
N ALA A 388 -3.71 -28.44 18.23
CA ALA A 388 -4.14 -27.08 18.52
C ALA A 388 -5.66 -27.01 18.66
N LYS A 389 -6.15 -25.99 19.38
CA LYS A 389 -7.59 -25.77 19.56
C LYS A 389 -7.99 -24.41 19.02
N VAL A 390 -9.09 -24.38 18.28
CA VAL A 390 -9.70 -23.13 17.81
C VAL A 390 -10.74 -22.67 18.83
N LEU A 391 -10.55 -21.49 19.41
CA LEU A 391 -11.49 -20.89 20.38
C LEU A 391 -12.48 -19.92 19.72
N LEU A 392 -12.14 -19.40 18.55
CA LEU A 392 -12.98 -18.52 17.73
C LEU A 392 -12.61 -18.72 16.25
N GLY A 393 -13.60 -18.71 15.37
CA GLY A 393 -13.37 -18.73 13.91
C GLY A 393 -12.84 -20.07 13.40
N GLY A 394 -11.75 -20.00 12.63
CA GLY A 394 -11.00 -21.15 12.09
C GLY A 394 -11.51 -21.67 10.76
N LYS A 395 -12.27 -20.87 10.02
CA LYS A 395 -12.80 -21.24 8.71
C LYS A 395 -13.18 -20.01 7.89
N ARG A 396 -13.38 -20.25 6.60
CA ARG A 396 -14.03 -19.31 5.69
C ARG A 396 -15.48 -19.09 6.11
N ALA A 397 -15.92 -17.84 6.09
CA ALA A 397 -17.28 -17.44 6.46
C ALA A 397 -18.29 -17.80 5.36
N GLU A 398 -19.45 -18.28 5.77
CA GLU A 398 -20.57 -18.60 4.87
C GLU A 398 -21.47 -17.38 4.64
N GLY A 399 -22.23 -17.39 3.53
CA GLY A 399 -23.23 -16.36 3.23
C GLY A 399 -22.66 -15.05 2.64
N PHE A 400 -21.36 -14.99 2.37
CA PHE A 400 -20.72 -13.88 1.68
C PHE A 400 -20.63 -14.09 0.16
N PRO A 401 -20.48 -13.01 -0.64
CA PRO A 401 -20.38 -13.11 -2.09
C PRO A 401 -19.20 -13.94 -2.62
N THR A 402 -18.11 -14.00 -1.86
CA THR A 402 -16.90 -14.76 -2.20
C THR A 402 -16.47 -15.64 -1.03
N ARG A 403 -15.64 -16.64 -1.30
CA ARG A 403 -15.01 -17.49 -0.28
C ARG A 403 -13.79 -16.86 0.40
N LEU A 404 -13.52 -15.59 0.12
CA LEU A 404 -12.35 -14.88 0.65
C LEU A 404 -12.65 -14.20 1.99
N TYR A 405 -13.90 -14.19 2.42
CA TYR A 405 -14.27 -13.78 3.77
C TYR A 405 -13.85 -14.88 4.74
N TYR A 406 -12.92 -14.57 5.64
CA TYR A 406 -12.38 -15.50 6.63
C TYR A 406 -12.74 -15.03 8.03
N GLU A 407 -13.19 -15.93 8.90
CA GLU A 407 -13.56 -15.57 10.27
C GLU A 407 -12.33 -15.14 11.08
N PRO A 408 -12.39 -14.05 11.86
CA PRO A 408 -11.35 -13.72 12.85
C PRO A 408 -11.12 -14.94 13.75
N THR A 409 -9.87 -15.39 13.80
CA THR A 409 -9.53 -16.70 14.36
C THR A 409 -8.61 -16.58 15.57
N VAL A 410 -8.93 -17.31 16.64
CA VAL A 410 -8.07 -17.44 17.81
C VAL A 410 -7.74 -18.92 18.00
N VAL A 411 -6.47 -19.27 17.86
CA VAL A 411 -5.94 -20.62 18.04
C VAL A 411 -5.07 -20.67 19.30
N VAL A 412 -5.24 -21.71 20.10
CA VAL A 412 -4.47 -21.94 21.33
C VAL A 412 -3.84 -23.34 21.33
N ASP A 413 -3.00 -23.60 22.33
CA ASP A 413 -2.21 -24.83 22.47
C ASP A 413 -1.28 -25.06 21.26
N VAL A 414 -0.75 -23.97 20.68
CA VAL A 414 0.14 -24.01 19.51
C VAL A 414 1.54 -24.45 19.93
N THR A 415 2.03 -25.54 19.35
CA THR A 415 3.38 -26.08 19.58
C THR A 415 4.37 -25.61 18.50
N ARG A 416 5.67 -25.82 18.76
CA ARG A 416 6.76 -25.36 17.86
C ARG A 416 6.81 -26.09 16.52
N ASP A 417 6.23 -27.28 16.44
CA ASP A 417 6.21 -28.12 15.25
C ASP A 417 5.02 -27.83 14.32
N MET A 418 4.09 -26.97 14.72
CA MET A 418 2.96 -26.52 13.89
C MET A 418 3.40 -25.42 12.90
N LEU A 419 2.73 -25.34 11.75
CA LEU A 419 3.00 -24.34 10.71
C LEU A 419 2.92 -22.90 11.25
N PHE A 420 1.98 -22.61 12.17
CA PHE A 420 1.88 -21.33 12.88
C PHE A 420 3.18 -20.85 13.58
N ASN A 421 4.16 -21.75 13.80
CA ASN A 421 5.46 -21.44 14.38
C ASN A 421 6.63 -21.55 13.39
N GLN A 422 6.38 -21.88 12.13
CA GLN A 422 7.41 -22.18 11.13
C GLN A 422 7.30 -21.32 9.87
N ASP A 423 6.11 -20.90 9.50
CA ASP A 423 5.82 -20.11 8.31
C ASP A 423 4.85 -18.98 8.64
N GLU A 424 4.94 -17.89 7.88
CA GLU A 424 4.04 -16.72 7.94
C GLU A 424 2.65 -17.15 7.45
N THR A 425 1.58 -16.92 8.22
CA THR A 425 0.23 -17.39 7.86
C THR A 425 -0.42 -16.54 6.78
#